data_AF-A0A1E3YBS1-F1
#
_entry.id   AF-A0A1E3YBS1-F1
#
_cell.length_a   1.000
_cell.length_b   1.000
_cell.length_c   1.000
_cell.angle_alpha   90.00
_cell.angle_beta   90.00
_cell.angle_gamma   90.00
#
_symmetry.space_group_name_H-M   'P 1'
#
loop_
_entity.id
_entity.type
_entity.pdbx_description
1 polymer ?
#
loop_
_entity_poly.entity_id
_entity_poly.type
_entity_poly.pdbx_seq_one_letter_code
_entity_poly.pdbx_strand_id
1 'polypeptide(L)'
;MSDTTTKLALPFIMPAQAQKHVTHNEALQRLDALVQLVVAGNATSPPADPAEGEIHWITAPDPGLWTGHAGQLALFQDGVWVFMTPRAGWTAVFLDEQRLKIFDGADWLVPPLPEEARFERLGIAADADGHNRLSLSSPAALFNHAGDSHRLAINKAGTADTASLIFQSNWQGRAEMGLAGEDRFSLKVNGDTTGWRQAVSVTPEGYVRHDQRPLARAALATTTLTPTAGSFTGFDDLHLSGGDMTLGAPLASGHGRPVVVAASGYYLLSLSVSAVSTGTHTVHVSRNGSADIASHVGGAGTSSTVSLVWLDAGDTLALRHLGTIQYQFGYGKTELNLAFL
;
A
#
# COMPACT_ATOMS: atom_id res chain seq x y z
N MET A 1 -58.69 -34.42 -10.02
CA MET A 1 -57.40 -35.10 -9.86
C MET A 1 -56.50 -34.57 -10.95
N SER A 2 -55.32 -34.07 -10.59
CA SER A 2 -54.33 -33.64 -11.58
C SER A 2 -53.77 -34.88 -12.28
N ASP A 3 -53.63 -34.84 -13.61
CA ASP A 3 -53.00 -35.91 -14.39
C ASP A 3 -51.47 -35.75 -14.45
N THR A 4 -50.92 -34.77 -13.71
CA THR A 4 -49.49 -34.46 -13.65
C THR A 4 -49.01 -34.20 -12.21
N THR A 5 -47.70 -34.36 -11.98
CA THR A 5 -47.04 -33.97 -10.72
C THR A 5 -47.05 -32.44 -10.50
N THR A 6 -46.88 -32.01 -9.26
CA THR A 6 -47.08 -30.61 -8.84
C THR A 6 -45.96 -29.68 -9.30
N LYS A 7 -44.70 -30.08 -9.16
CA LYS A 7 -43.55 -29.18 -9.37
C LYS A 7 -43.09 -29.16 -10.83
N LEU A 8 -42.99 -30.33 -11.46
CA LEU A 8 -42.40 -30.50 -12.79
C LEU A 8 -43.43 -30.87 -13.87
N ALA A 9 -44.72 -30.95 -13.51
CA ALA A 9 -45.81 -31.30 -14.43
C ALA A 9 -45.56 -32.64 -15.18
N LEU A 10 -44.98 -33.63 -14.51
CA LEU A 10 -44.71 -34.95 -15.09
C LEU A 10 -46.02 -35.74 -15.22
N PRO A 11 -46.33 -36.32 -16.38
CA PRO A 11 -47.59 -37.02 -16.60
C PRO A 11 -47.68 -38.31 -15.77
N PHE A 12 -48.83 -38.52 -15.13
CA PHE A 12 -49.15 -39.76 -14.43
C PHE A 12 -49.64 -40.85 -15.38
N ILE A 13 -49.46 -42.11 -14.99
CA ILE A 13 -50.10 -43.25 -15.66
C ILE A 13 -51.56 -43.31 -15.21
N MET A 14 -52.49 -43.35 -16.18
CA MET A 14 -53.92 -43.44 -15.90
C MET A 14 -54.34 -44.80 -15.29
N PRO A 15 -55.41 -44.84 -14.48
CA PRO A 15 -55.94 -46.07 -13.92
C PRO A 15 -56.33 -47.13 -14.98
N ALA A 16 -56.44 -48.41 -14.58
CA ALA A 16 -56.87 -49.59 -15.37
C ALA A 16 -55.78 -50.54 -15.95
N GLN A 17 -54.50 -50.38 -15.63
CA GLN A 17 -53.44 -51.35 -15.97
C GLN A 17 -52.93 -52.15 -14.75
N ALA A 18 -53.71 -53.11 -14.24
CA ALA A 18 -53.31 -54.03 -13.15
C ALA A 18 -52.63 -53.35 -11.95
N GLN A 19 -53.10 -52.16 -11.54
CA GLN A 19 -52.59 -51.35 -10.43
C GLN A 19 -51.11 -50.89 -10.51
N LYS A 20 -50.43 -51.06 -11.66
CA LYS A 20 -49.04 -50.59 -11.84
C LYS A 20 -48.88 -49.07 -11.69
N HIS A 21 -49.91 -48.32 -12.03
CA HIS A 21 -49.96 -46.86 -11.92
C HIS A 21 -49.74 -46.35 -10.49
N VAL A 22 -50.14 -47.11 -9.46
CA VAL A 22 -50.01 -46.68 -8.06
C VAL A 22 -48.52 -46.52 -7.69
N THR A 23 -47.77 -47.62 -7.73
CA THR A 23 -46.34 -47.62 -7.38
C THR A 23 -45.50 -46.71 -8.28
N HIS A 24 -45.85 -46.60 -9.57
CA HIS A 24 -45.12 -45.74 -10.49
C HIS A 24 -45.40 -44.25 -10.24
N ASN A 25 -46.67 -43.86 -10.06
CA ASN A 25 -47.02 -42.47 -9.81
C ASN A 25 -46.48 -42.01 -8.45
N GLU A 26 -46.49 -42.86 -7.41
CA GLU A 26 -45.82 -42.56 -6.14
C GLU A 26 -44.31 -42.33 -6.31
N ALA A 27 -43.65 -43.11 -7.15
CA ALA A 27 -42.24 -42.91 -7.47
C ALA A 27 -42.02 -41.59 -8.23
N LEU A 28 -42.90 -41.24 -9.18
CA LEU A 28 -42.87 -39.96 -9.88
C LEU A 28 -43.09 -38.76 -8.95
N GLN A 29 -44.03 -38.87 -8.00
CA GLN A 29 -44.27 -37.84 -6.99
C GLN A 29 -43.04 -37.60 -6.10
N ARG A 30 -42.38 -38.68 -5.64
CA ARG A 30 -41.12 -38.55 -4.88
C ARG A 30 -40.01 -37.95 -5.73
N LEU A 31 -39.91 -38.34 -7.01
CA LEU A 31 -38.93 -37.79 -7.93
C LEU A 31 -39.16 -36.28 -8.16
N ASP A 32 -40.41 -35.88 -8.36
CA ASP A 32 -40.86 -34.50 -8.55
C ASP A 32 -40.43 -33.60 -7.38
N ALA A 33 -40.57 -34.11 -6.15
CA ALA A 33 -40.16 -33.42 -4.93
C ALA A 33 -38.64 -33.30 -4.77
N LEU A 34 -37.85 -34.30 -5.22
CA LEU A 34 -36.42 -34.40 -4.91
C LEU A 34 -35.48 -33.86 -6.00
N VAL A 35 -35.88 -33.85 -7.27
CA VAL A 35 -34.98 -33.47 -8.39
C VAL A 35 -34.55 -32.01 -8.33
N GLN A 36 -35.45 -31.13 -7.90
CA GLN A 36 -35.17 -29.72 -7.63
C GLN A 36 -35.62 -29.44 -6.20
N LEU A 37 -34.99 -30.11 -5.24
CA LEU A 37 -35.42 -30.07 -3.85
C LEU A 37 -35.34 -28.63 -3.31
N VAL A 38 -36.51 -28.08 -3.05
CA VAL A 38 -36.71 -26.78 -2.45
C VAL A 38 -37.46 -26.99 -1.15
N VAL A 39 -36.83 -26.60 -0.04
CA VAL A 39 -37.39 -26.68 1.30
C VAL A 39 -37.86 -25.28 1.69
N ALA A 40 -39.12 -25.15 2.09
CA ALA A 40 -39.71 -23.89 2.52
C ALA A 40 -38.99 -23.34 3.75
N GLY A 41 -38.65 -24.22 4.69
CA GLY A 41 -37.87 -23.90 5.88
C GLY A 41 -37.87 -25.05 6.90
N ASN A 42 -37.32 -24.77 8.07
CA ASN A 42 -37.34 -25.68 9.21
C ASN A 42 -38.66 -25.53 9.98
N ALA A 43 -39.31 -26.62 10.38
CA ALA A 43 -40.57 -26.55 11.14
C ALA A 43 -40.73 -27.71 12.13
N THR A 44 -41.39 -27.43 13.27
CA THR A 44 -41.72 -28.43 14.30
C THR A 44 -43.17 -28.90 14.20
N SER A 45 -44.03 -28.18 13.48
CA SER A 45 -45.43 -28.52 13.25
C SER A 45 -45.87 -28.15 11.83
N PRO A 46 -46.87 -28.85 11.25
CA PRO A 46 -47.41 -28.50 9.95
C PRO A 46 -47.94 -27.06 9.91
N PRO A 47 -47.70 -26.30 8.82
CA PRO A 47 -48.41 -25.05 8.59
C PRO A 47 -49.93 -25.24 8.61
N ALA A 48 -50.67 -24.19 8.95
CA ALA A 48 -52.14 -24.24 8.94
C ALA A 48 -52.71 -24.44 7.53
N ASP A 49 -52.09 -23.79 6.54
CA ASP A 49 -52.51 -23.80 5.13
C ASP A 49 -51.30 -24.11 4.21
N PRO A 50 -50.77 -25.35 4.23
CA PRO A 50 -49.62 -25.71 3.41
C PRO A 50 -50.00 -25.73 1.92
N ALA A 51 -49.10 -25.24 1.07
CA ALA A 51 -49.28 -25.29 -0.38
C ALA A 51 -49.00 -26.71 -0.90
N GLU A 52 -49.70 -27.11 -1.97
CA GLU A 52 -49.42 -28.37 -2.65
C GLU A 52 -47.96 -28.39 -3.15
N GLY A 53 -47.22 -29.45 -2.81
CA GLY A 53 -45.80 -29.58 -3.11
C GLY A 53 -44.87 -28.84 -2.15
N GLU A 54 -45.37 -28.21 -1.09
CA GLU A 54 -44.53 -27.58 -0.05
C GLU A 54 -43.74 -28.64 0.73
N ILE A 55 -42.47 -28.35 0.99
CA ILE A 55 -41.57 -29.28 1.70
C ILE A 55 -40.99 -28.58 2.91
N HIS A 56 -41.06 -29.20 4.08
CA HIS A 56 -40.41 -28.72 5.31
C HIS A 56 -39.37 -29.72 5.82
N TRP A 57 -38.31 -29.19 6.43
CA TRP A 57 -37.39 -30.01 7.23
C TRP A 57 -37.90 -30.10 8.67
N ILE A 58 -38.16 -31.33 9.13
CA ILE A 58 -38.63 -31.56 10.50
C ILE A 58 -37.42 -31.73 11.41
N THR A 59 -37.08 -30.70 12.19
CA THR A 59 -35.96 -30.76 13.13
C THR A 59 -36.31 -31.50 14.42
N ALA A 60 -37.41 -31.09 15.06
CA ALA A 60 -37.92 -31.67 16.29
C ALA A 60 -39.45 -31.52 16.31
N PRO A 61 -40.21 -32.57 15.94
CA PRO A 61 -41.65 -32.43 15.79
C PRO A 61 -42.36 -32.30 17.14
N ASP A 62 -43.30 -31.37 17.22
CA ASP A 62 -44.26 -31.29 18.32
C ASP A 62 -45.24 -32.49 18.29
N PRO A 63 -45.91 -32.79 19.42
CA PRO A 63 -46.99 -33.77 19.43
C PRO A 63 -48.07 -33.43 18.38
N GLY A 64 -48.38 -34.36 17.47
CA GLY A 64 -49.31 -34.14 16.36
C GLY A 64 -48.96 -34.92 15.10
N LEU A 65 -49.31 -34.37 13.93
CA LEU A 65 -49.21 -35.04 12.62
C LEU A 65 -47.77 -35.41 12.22
N TRP A 66 -46.76 -34.72 12.76
CA TRP A 66 -45.35 -34.96 12.46
C TRP A 66 -44.62 -35.75 13.55
N THR A 67 -45.31 -36.20 14.59
CA THR A 67 -44.69 -36.98 15.68
C THR A 67 -44.00 -38.23 15.13
N GLY A 68 -42.74 -38.44 15.52
CA GLY A 68 -41.91 -39.57 15.06
C GLY A 68 -41.18 -39.34 13.74
N HIS A 69 -41.39 -38.19 13.08
CA HIS A 69 -40.79 -37.85 11.79
C HIS A 69 -39.63 -36.85 11.90
N ALA A 70 -38.98 -36.77 13.07
CA ALA A 70 -37.77 -35.96 13.25
C ALA A 70 -36.69 -36.41 12.26
N GLY A 71 -36.01 -35.46 11.65
CA GLY A 71 -34.98 -35.73 10.65
C GLY A 71 -35.53 -36.17 9.29
N GLN A 72 -36.81 -35.91 8.99
CA GLN A 72 -37.41 -36.18 7.68
C GLN A 72 -37.88 -34.89 7.00
N LEU A 73 -37.94 -34.94 5.67
CA LEU A 73 -38.62 -33.95 4.85
C LEU A 73 -40.12 -34.28 4.81
N ALA A 74 -40.96 -33.32 5.17
CA ALA A 74 -42.42 -33.41 5.06
C ALA A 74 -42.86 -32.74 3.76
N LEU A 75 -43.35 -33.51 2.80
CA LEU A 75 -43.97 -33.02 1.57
C LEU A 75 -45.48 -32.98 1.74
N PHE A 76 -46.12 -31.83 1.54
CA PHE A 76 -47.58 -31.74 1.47
C PHE A 76 -48.04 -32.11 0.06
N GLN A 77 -48.81 -33.17 -0.08
CA GLN A 77 -49.31 -33.64 -1.37
C GLN A 77 -50.67 -34.33 -1.26
N ASP A 78 -51.58 -34.03 -2.18
CA ASP A 78 -52.94 -34.58 -2.23
C ASP A 78 -53.69 -34.47 -0.89
N GLY A 79 -53.43 -33.40 -0.14
CA GLY A 79 -54.02 -33.14 1.18
C GLY A 79 -53.41 -33.95 2.34
N VAL A 80 -52.33 -34.70 2.12
CA VAL A 80 -51.62 -35.49 3.13
C VAL A 80 -50.14 -35.16 3.21
N TRP A 81 -49.49 -35.52 4.33
CA TRP A 81 -48.04 -35.38 4.48
C TRP A 81 -47.32 -36.67 4.10
N VAL A 82 -46.39 -36.55 3.16
CA VAL A 82 -45.49 -37.63 2.73
C VAL A 82 -44.11 -37.36 3.32
N PHE A 83 -43.58 -38.31 4.08
CA PHE A 83 -42.28 -38.16 4.74
C PHE A 83 -41.16 -38.86 3.97
N MET A 84 -40.04 -38.16 3.80
CA MET A 84 -38.86 -38.64 3.09
C MET A 84 -37.62 -38.46 3.96
N THR A 85 -36.85 -39.53 4.18
CA THR A 85 -35.57 -39.43 4.89
C THR A 85 -34.48 -38.97 3.92
N PRO A 86 -33.84 -37.80 4.14
CA PRO A 86 -32.72 -37.38 3.32
C PRO A 86 -31.51 -38.28 3.50
N ARG A 87 -30.64 -38.31 2.49
CA ARG A 87 -29.37 -39.05 2.53
C ARG A 87 -28.21 -38.09 2.41
N ALA A 88 -27.08 -38.46 3.02
CA ALA A 88 -25.87 -37.66 2.92
C ALA A 88 -25.55 -37.32 1.45
N GLY A 89 -25.19 -36.06 1.20
CA GLY A 89 -24.92 -35.51 -0.12
C GLY A 89 -26.14 -34.96 -0.86
N TRP A 90 -27.36 -35.09 -0.33
CA TRP A 90 -28.53 -34.40 -0.89
C TRP A 90 -28.34 -32.88 -0.81
N THR A 91 -28.74 -32.18 -1.87
CA THR A 91 -28.67 -30.72 -1.96
C THR A 91 -30.06 -30.12 -2.03
N ALA A 92 -30.30 -29.06 -1.28
CA ALA A 92 -31.58 -28.36 -1.30
C ALA A 92 -31.38 -26.86 -1.18
N VAL A 93 -32.28 -26.08 -1.78
CA VAL A 93 -32.40 -24.66 -1.49
C VAL A 93 -33.43 -24.50 -0.37
N PHE A 94 -33.00 -23.88 0.74
CA PHE A 94 -33.88 -23.44 1.83
C PHE A 94 -34.32 -22.02 1.52
N LEU A 95 -35.61 -21.83 1.23
CA LEU A 95 -36.16 -20.57 0.71
C LEU A 95 -36.18 -19.45 1.75
N ASP A 96 -36.56 -19.78 2.98
CA ASP A 96 -36.56 -18.87 4.13
C ASP A 96 -35.18 -18.23 4.37
N GLU A 97 -34.11 -19.00 4.18
CA GLU A 97 -32.72 -18.57 4.37
C GLU A 97 -32.07 -18.06 3.07
N GLN A 98 -32.66 -18.33 1.91
CA GLN A 98 -32.04 -18.12 0.59
C GLN A 98 -30.65 -18.75 0.51
N ARG A 99 -30.54 -20.02 0.89
CA ARG A 99 -29.26 -20.75 0.94
C ARG A 99 -29.38 -22.13 0.30
N LEU A 100 -28.33 -22.49 -0.46
CA LEU A 100 -28.07 -23.87 -0.83
C LEU A 100 -27.44 -24.58 0.38
N LYS A 101 -28.01 -25.73 0.76
CA LYS A 101 -27.51 -26.59 1.82
C LYS A 101 -27.24 -27.99 1.30
N ILE A 102 -26.29 -28.67 1.92
CA ILE A 102 -26.00 -30.09 1.71
C ILE A 102 -26.33 -30.82 3.01
N PHE A 103 -27.07 -31.93 2.90
CA PHE A 103 -27.31 -32.82 4.03
C PHE A 103 -26.07 -33.65 4.31
N ASP A 104 -25.50 -33.58 5.51
CA ASP A 104 -24.26 -34.30 5.86
C ASP A 104 -24.51 -35.74 6.36
N GLY A 105 -25.78 -36.12 6.51
CA GLY A 105 -26.21 -37.39 7.11
C GLY A 105 -26.92 -37.21 8.46
N ALA A 106 -26.80 -36.04 9.08
CA ALA A 106 -27.47 -35.66 10.32
C ALA A 106 -28.25 -34.34 10.18
N ASP A 107 -27.67 -33.31 9.55
CA ASP A 107 -28.27 -31.99 9.39
C ASP A 107 -27.98 -31.35 8.02
N TRP A 108 -28.72 -30.29 7.70
CA TRP A 108 -28.54 -29.48 6.51
C TRP A 108 -27.58 -28.33 6.78
N LEU A 109 -26.40 -28.38 6.17
CA LEU A 109 -25.32 -27.43 6.39
C LEU A 109 -25.07 -26.56 5.15
N VAL A 110 -24.67 -25.30 5.38
CA VAL A 110 -24.10 -24.49 4.31
C VAL A 110 -22.72 -25.06 3.99
N PRO A 111 -22.43 -25.41 2.72
CA PRO A 111 -21.14 -25.99 2.37
C PRO A 111 -20.01 -25.02 2.74
N PRO A 112 -18.98 -25.47 3.48
CA PRO A 112 -17.82 -24.63 3.75
C PRO A 112 -17.07 -24.33 2.45
N LEU A 113 -16.24 -23.28 2.46
CA LEU A 113 -15.22 -23.13 1.42
C LEU A 113 -14.30 -24.36 1.43
N PRO A 114 -13.79 -24.80 0.26
CA PRO A 114 -12.85 -25.90 0.21
C PRO A 114 -11.61 -25.58 1.05
N GLU A 115 -11.05 -26.60 1.69
CA GLU A 115 -9.83 -26.48 2.50
C GLU A 115 -8.66 -25.89 1.68
N GLU A 116 -8.58 -26.27 0.40
CA GLU A 116 -7.68 -25.68 -0.58
C GLU A 116 -8.47 -24.88 -1.62
N ALA A 117 -8.67 -23.59 -1.35
CA ALA A 117 -9.28 -22.67 -2.30
C ALA A 117 -8.22 -21.94 -3.14
N ARG A 118 -8.50 -21.78 -4.44
CA ARG A 118 -7.75 -20.90 -5.34
C ARG A 118 -8.71 -19.91 -5.98
N PHE A 119 -8.46 -18.62 -5.79
CA PHE A 119 -9.27 -17.55 -6.34
C PHE A 119 -8.44 -16.79 -7.38
N GLU A 120 -8.99 -16.63 -8.58
CA GLU A 120 -8.39 -15.73 -9.58
C GLU A 120 -8.52 -14.26 -9.17
N ARG A 121 -9.60 -13.93 -8.48
CA ARG A 121 -9.91 -12.60 -7.92
C ARG A 121 -10.68 -12.73 -6.61
N LEU A 122 -10.39 -11.86 -5.66
CA LEU A 122 -11.09 -11.76 -4.38
C LEU A 122 -11.30 -10.29 -4.01
N GLY A 123 -12.55 -9.86 -3.99
CA GLY A 123 -12.97 -8.53 -3.56
C GLY A 123 -13.65 -8.59 -2.19
N ILE A 124 -13.24 -7.73 -1.26
CA ILE A 124 -13.87 -7.56 0.05
C ILE A 124 -14.42 -6.14 0.13
N ALA A 125 -15.74 -6.02 0.03
CA ALA A 125 -16.46 -4.73 -0.06
C ALA A 125 -15.95 -3.80 -1.19
N ALA A 126 -15.28 -4.37 -2.20
CA ALA A 126 -14.78 -3.71 -3.40
C ALA A 126 -14.71 -4.72 -4.54
N ASP A 127 -14.73 -4.23 -5.77
CA ASP A 127 -14.49 -5.06 -6.95
C ASP A 127 -12.99 -5.33 -7.12
N ALA A 128 -12.67 -6.59 -7.43
CA ALA A 128 -11.34 -7.00 -7.84
C ALA A 128 -11.25 -7.04 -9.37
N ASP A 129 -10.12 -6.57 -9.92
CA ASP A 129 -9.93 -6.43 -11.36
C ASP A 129 -8.72 -7.25 -11.87
N GLY A 130 -8.34 -7.07 -13.14
CA GLY A 130 -7.22 -7.82 -13.73
C GLY A 130 -5.84 -7.42 -13.19
N HIS A 131 -5.74 -6.23 -12.60
CA HIS A 131 -4.57 -5.66 -11.98
C HIS A 131 -4.61 -5.88 -10.45
N ASN A 132 -5.67 -5.43 -9.78
CA ASN A 132 -5.92 -5.60 -8.35
C ASN A 132 -6.73 -6.88 -8.10
N ARG A 133 -6.09 -8.04 -8.24
CA ARG A 133 -6.75 -9.34 -8.04
C ARG A 133 -7.20 -9.59 -6.60
N LEU A 134 -6.55 -8.96 -5.62
CA LEU A 134 -7.03 -8.87 -4.24
C LEU A 134 -7.39 -7.40 -3.97
N SER A 135 -8.67 -7.12 -3.70
CA SER A 135 -9.18 -5.76 -3.49
C SER A 135 -9.94 -5.69 -2.17
N LEU A 136 -9.69 -4.64 -1.39
CA LEU A 136 -10.29 -4.42 -0.08
C LEU A 136 -10.66 -2.95 0.07
N SER A 137 -11.94 -2.67 0.32
CA SER A 137 -12.40 -1.34 0.75
C SER A 137 -12.97 -1.43 2.16
N SER A 138 -12.17 -1.04 3.13
CA SER A 138 -12.47 -1.13 4.55
C SER A 138 -11.71 -0.04 5.30
N PRO A 139 -12.19 0.43 6.47
CA PRO A 139 -11.41 1.33 7.33
C PRO A 139 -10.04 0.78 7.76
N ALA A 140 -9.87 -0.56 7.81
CA ALA A 140 -8.62 -1.20 8.20
C ALA A 140 -8.45 -2.60 7.58
N ALA A 141 -7.19 -3.05 7.53
CA ALA A 141 -6.78 -4.42 7.27
C ALA A 141 -5.88 -4.91 8.41
N LEU A 142 -6.26 -5.97 9.12
CA LEU A 142 -5.46 -6.57 10.18
C LEU A 142 -4.77 -7.85 9.66
N PHE A 143 -3.44 -7.85 9.69
CA PHE A 143 -2.63 -9.03 9.43
C PHE A 143 -1.96 -9.48 10.73
N ASN A 144 -2.40 -10.61 11.28
CA ASN A 144 -1.98 -11.06 12.61
C ASN A 144 -1.11 -12.33 12.56
N HIS A 145 -0.34 -12.57 13.63
CA HIS A 145 0.43 -13.80 13.81
C HIS A 145 -0.44 -14.95 14.32
N ALA A 146 0.01 -16.18 14.10
CA ALA A 146 -0.62 -17.40 14.63
C ALA A 146 0.06 -17.92 15.92
N GLY A 147 0.95 -17.14 16.52
CA GLY A 147 1.64 -17.46 17.78
C GLY A 147 3.07 -16.93 17.80
N ASP A 148 3.73 -16.94 16.64
CA ASP A 148 5.11 -16.50 16.46
C ASP A 148 5.21 -15.26 15.55
N SER A 149 5.72 -15.43 14.33
CA SER A 149 5.95 -14.34 13.36
C SER A 149 4.82 -14.22 12.34
N HIS A 150 4.58 -12.99 11.87
CA HIS A 150 3.85 -12.69 10.64
C HIS A 150 4.82 -12.04 9.64
N ARG A 151 4.76 -12.42 8.36
CA ARG A 151 5.65 -11.90 7.31
C ARG A 151 4.87 -11.62 6.03
N LEU A 152 5.10 -10.46 5.44
CA LEU A 152 4.64 -10.13 4.10
C LEU A 152 5.84 -10.24 3.14
N ALA A 153 5.77 -11.18 2.19
CA ALA A 153 6.78 -11.33 1.15
C ALA A 153 6.28 -10.68 -0.14
N ILE A 154 6.99 -9.64 -0.60
CA ILE A 154 6.71 -8.93 -1.86
C ILE A 154 7.90 -9.18 -2.77
N ASN A 155 7.68 -9.89 -3.87
CA ASN A 155 8.73 -10.30 -4.79
C ASN A 155 8.62 -9.56 -6.12
N LYS A 156 9.76 -9.27 -6.73
CA LYS A 156 9.87 -8.69 -8.08
C LYS A 156 10.69 -9.63 -8.98
N ALA A 157 10.49 -9.55 -10.30
CA ALA A 157 11.12 -10.49 -11.24
C ALA A 157 12.59 -10.17 -11.51
N GLY A 158 12.97 -8.89 -11.55
CA GLY A 158 14.34 -8.44 -11.73
C GLY A 158 14.64 -7.09 -11.09
N THR A 159 15.89 -6.64 -11.26
CA THR A 159 16.39 -5.43 -10.62
C THR A 159 15.60 -4.17 -10.99
N ALA A 160 15.21 -4.03 -12.26
CA ALA A 160 14.48 -2.87 -12.75
C ALA A 160 12.98 -2.85 -12.37
N ASP A 161 12.45 -3.95 -11.82
CA ASP A 161 11.05 -4.05 -11.41
C ASP A 161 10.83 -3.46 -10.02
N THR A 162 9.56 -3.46 -9.59
CA THR A 162 9.11 -2.89 -8.32
C THR A 162 8.51 -3.95 -7.40
N ALA A 163 8.99 -3.98 -6.15
CA ALA A 163 8.35 -4.66 -5.01
C ALA A 163 8.26 -3.67 -3.85
N SER A 164 7.09 -3.08 -3.64
CA SER A 164 6.93 -1.91 -2.76
C SER A 164 5.56 -1.83 -2.08
N LEU A 165 5.46 -0.89 -1.14
CA LEU A 165 4.22 -0.39 -0.60
C LEU A 165 4.04 1.05 -1.09
N ILE A 166 2.93 1.32 -1.78
CA ILE A 166 2.57 2.64 -2.29
C ILE A 166 1.51 3.29 -1.40
N PHE A 167 1.73 4.55 -1.04
CA PHE A 167 0.82 5.38 -0.26
C PHE A 167 0.16 6.40 -1.18
N GLN A 168 -1.18 6.43 -1.16
CA GLN A 168 -1.95 7.23 -2.10
C GLN A 168 -2.94 8.18 -1.41
N SER A 169 -3.26 9.29 -2.07
CA SER A 169 -4.42 10.13 -1.75
C SER A 169 -5.19 10.41 -3.02
N ASN A 170 -6.49 10.15 -3.02
CA ASN A 170 -7.36 10.29 -4.20
C ASN A 170 -6.76 9.66 -5.47
N TRP A 171 -6.33 8.39 -5.36
CA TRP A 171 -5.72 7.62 -6.45
C TRP A 171 -4.40 8.16 -7.00
N GLN A 172 -3.76 9.11 -6.30
CA GLN A 172 -2.43 9.63 -6.64
C GLN A 172 -1.38 9.10 -5.67
N GLY A 173 -0.29 8.52 -6.21
CA GLY A 173 0.87 8.13 -5.42
C GLY A 173 1.57 9.34 -4.79
N ARG A 174 1.79 9.27 -3.47
CA ARG A 174 2.42 10.33 -2.67
C ARG A 174 3.74 9.89 -2.05
N ALA A 175 3.83 8.62 -1.65
CA ALA A 175 5.06 8.01 -1.19
C ALA A 175 5.10 6.53 -1.59
N GLU A 176 6.30 5.98 -1.71
CA GLU A 176 6.51 4.57 -2.02
C GLU A 176 7.78 4.08 -1.31
N MET A 177 7.71 2.92 -0.66
CA MET A 177 8.87 2.32 -0.01
C MET A 177 9.04 0.85 -0.38
N GLY A 178 10.28 0.42 -0.58
CA GLY A 178 10.63 -0.95 -0.95
C GLY A 178 11.77 -1.02 -1.96
N LEU A 179 11.72 -2.02 -2.83
CA LEU A 179 12.65 -2.25 -3.93
C LEU A 179 12.03 -1.68 -5.22
N ALA A 180 12.10 -0.36 -5.39
CA ALA A 180 11.40 0.35 -6.45
C ALA A 180 12.34 0.70 -7.62
N GLY A 181 12.47 -0.18 -8.61
CA GLY A 181 13.35 0.02 -9.78
C GLY A 181 14.84 -0.21 -9.49
N GLU A 182 15.17 -0.75 -8.32
CA GLU A 182 16.51 -1.14 -7.88
C GLU A 182 16.43 -2.24 -6.81
N ASP A 183 17.56 -2.87 -6.46
CA ASP A 183 17.63 -3.96 -5.46
C ASP A 183 17.92 -3.48 -4.03
N ARG A 184 18.12 -2.18 -3.85
CA ARG A 184 18.33 -1.58 -2.54
C ARG A 184 17.02 -1.03 -2.00
N PHE A 185 16.89 -1.00 -0.67
CA PHE A 185 15.71 -0.40 -0.06
C PHE A 185 15.73 1.13 -0.28
N SER A 186 14.61 1.67 -0.74
CA SER A 186 14.41 3.10 -0.95
C SER A 186 13.07 3.57 -0.40
N LEU A 187 13.02 4.86 -0.05
CA LEU A 187 11.81 5.61 0.20
C LEU A 187 11.77 6.77 -0.81
N LYS A 188 10.75 6.77 -1.65
CA LYS A 188 10.48 7.79 -2.67
C LYS A 188 9.25 8.60 -2.27
N VAL A 189 9.27 9.89 -2.55
CA VAL A 189 8.16 10.81 -2.31
C VAL A 189 7.84 11.56 -3.59
N ASN A 190 6.56 11.82 -3.83
CA ASN A 190 6.08 12.52 -5.02
C ASN A 190 5.58 13.92 -4.64
N GLY A 191 6.34 14.94 -5.00
CA GLY A 191 5.91 16.34 -4.83
C GLY A 191 5.16 16.84 -6.07
N ASP A 192 4.18 17.72 -5.88
CA ASP A 192 3.34 18.23 -6.97
C ASP A 192 4.18 18.91 -8.09
N THR A 193 5.25 19.61 -7.71
CA THR A 193 6.16 20.29 -8.66
C THR A 193 7.37 19.44 -9.02
N THR A 194 7.86 18.63 -8.09
CA THR A 194 9.15 17.95 -8.20
C THR A 194 9.06 16.53 -8.74
N GLY A 195 7.85 15.96 -8.79
CA GLY A 195 7.62 14.58 -9.16
C GLY A 195 8.20 13.59 -8.13
N TRP A 196 8.37 12.35 -8.56
CA TRP A 196 8.99 11.30 -7.76
C TRP A 196 10.48 11.57 -7.53
N ARG A 197 10.86 11.63 -6.26
CA ARG A 197 12.26 11.74 -5.83
C ARG A 197 12.56 10.73 -4.75
N GLN A 198 13.74 10.15 -4.80
CA GLN A 198 14.23 9.28 -3.75
C GLN A 198 14.74 10.11 -2.58
N ALA A 199 14.06 10.02 -1.44
CA ALA A 199 14.41 10.78 -0.23
C ALA A 199 15.47 10.05 0.59
N VAL A 200 15.29 8.74 0.76
CA VAL A 200 16.19 7.87 1.53
C VAL A 200 16.49 6.62 0.72
N SER A 201 17.71 6.14 0.84
CA SER A 201 18.10 4.85 0.31
C SER A 201 19.14 4.19 1.20
N VAL A 202 19.03 2.87 1.37
CA VAL A 202 19.96 2.09 2.19
C VAL A 202 20.86 1.29 1.26
N THR A 203 22.17 1.36 1.41
CA THR A 203 23.09 0.56 0.58
C THR A 203 23.11 -0.90 1.04
N PRO A 204 23.60 -1.86 0.23
CA PRO A 204 23.74 -3.25 0.66
C PRO A 204 24.59 -3.44 1.93
N GLU A 205 25.53 -2.51 2.19
CA GLU A 205 26.36 -2.49 3.39
C GLU A 205 25.63 -1.92 4.63
N GLY A 206 24.41 -1.40 4.47
CA GLY A 206 23.61 -0.83 5.54
C GLY A 206 23.75 0.68 5.73
N TYR A 207 24.39 1.41 4.81
CA TYR A 207 24.51 2.86 4.92
C TYR A 207 23.22 3.55 4.48
N VAL A 208 22.66 4.39 5.37
CA VAL A 208 21.52 5.25 5.05
C VAL A 208 22.02 6.50 4.33
N ARG A 209 21.53 6.72 3.11
CA ARG A 209 21.75 7.94 2.33
C ARG A 209 20.49 8.79 2.34
N HIS A 210 20.66 10.08 2.55
CA HIS A 210 19.60 11.07 2.42
C HIS A 210 19.81 11.79 1.08
N ASP A 211 19.30 11.20 0.00
CA ASP A 211 19.64 11.60 -1.38
C ASP A 211 19.14 13.02 -1.74
N GLN A 212 18.15 13.55 -0.99
CA GLN A 212 17.65 14.93 -1.15
C GLN A 212 18.05 15.87 0.00
N ARG A 213 18.96 15.47 0.90
CA ARG A 213 19.42 16.38 1.97
C ARG A 213 20.25 17.51 1.36
N PRO A 214 19.94 18.79 1.63
CA PRO A 214 20.75 19.89 1.14
C PRO A 214 22.18 19.79 1.66
N LEU A 215 23.14 19.75 0.76
CA LEU A 215 24.56 19.74 1.08
C LEU A 215 25.36 20.30 -0.09
N ALA A 216 26.45 21.01 0.21
CA ALA A 216 27.29 21.62 -0.80
C ALA A 216 28.76 21.63 -0.37
N ARG A 217 29.67 21.40 -1.32
CA ARG A 217 31.09 21.71 -1.19
C ARG A 217 31.48 22.60 -2.36
N ALA A 218 31.58 23.90 -2.09
CA ALA A 218 31.73 24.93 -3.09
C ALA A 218 33.15 25.51 -3.08
N ALA A 219 33.76 25.63 -4.26
CA ALA A 219 35.05 26.28 -4.43
C ALA A 219 35.03 27.19 -5.68
N LEU A 220 35.81 28.27 -5.66
CA LEU A 220 36.14 29.01 -6.87
C LEU A 220 37.12 28.15 -7.70
N ALA A 221 37.13 28.32 -9.03
CA ALA A 221 38.07 27.62 -9.89
C ALA A 221 39.51 27.80 -9.41
N THR A 222 40.40 26.83 -9.68
CA THR A 222 41.76 26.85 -9.14
C THR A 222 42.49 28.11 -9.59
N THR A 223 42.74 29.01 -8.64
CA THR A 223 43.41 30.28 -8.89
C THR A 223 44.04 30.81 -7.61
N THR A 224 44.96 31.74 -7.76
CA THR A 224 45.51 32.49 -6.64
C THR A 224 45.14 33.95 -6.83
N LEU A 225 44.37 34.51 -5.89
CA LEU A 225 43.88 35.88 -5.96
C LEU A 225 44.29 36.65 -4.72
N THR A 226 44.39 37.97 -4.89
CA THR A 226 44.51 38.93 -3.79
C THR A 226 43.27 39.82 -3.83
N PRO A 227 42.13 39.38 -3.27
CA PRO A 227 40.90 40.14 -3.29
C PRO A 227 41.10 41.50 -2.60
N THR A 228 40.51 42.55 -3.18
CA THR A 228 40.48 43.87 -2.56
C THR A 228 39.73 43.78 -1.22
N ALA A 229 40.19 44.47 -0.19
CA ALA A 229 39.47 44.55 1.08
C ALA A 229 38.02 45.07 0.87
N GLY A 230 37.06 44.40 1.49
CA GLY A 230 35.62 44.60 1.31
C GLY A 230 35.00 43.88 0.10
N SER A 231 35.80 43.33 -0.82
CA SER A 231 35.28 42.62 -1.99
C SER A 231 34.80 41.20 -1.65
N PHE A 232 34.00 40.64 -2.57
CA PHE A 232 33.44 39.31 -2.45
C PHE A 232 34.06 38.35 -3.46
N THR A 233 34.22 37.10 -3.06
CA THR A 233 34.42 35.97 -3.99
C THR A 233 33.34 34.94 -3.75
N GLY A 234 32.89 34.33 -4.83
CA GLY A 234 31.95 33.21 -4.81
C GLY A 234 32.67 31.93 -5.14
N PHE A 235 31.97 31.09 -5.88
CA PHE A 235 32.37 29.75 -6.27
C PHE A 235 32.00 29.53 -7.74
N ASP A 236 32.79 28.72 -8.43
CA ASP A 236 32.52 28.33 -9.82
C ASP A 236 31.99 26.90 -9.89
N ASP A 237 32.39 26.05 -8.94
CA ASP A 237 32.08 24.63 -8.90
C ASP A 237 31.46 24.20 -7.57
N LEU A 238 30.46 23.32 -7.65
CA LEU A 238 29.99 22.51 -6.53
C LEU A 238 30.58 21.11 -6.67
N HIS A 239 31.71 20.85 -6.00
CA HIS A 239 32.38 19.54 -6.00
C HIS A 239 31.56 18.44 -5.32
N LEU A 240 30.58 18.85 -4.52
CA LEU A 240 29.53 18.00 -3.99
C LEU A 240 28.26 18.85 -3.92
N SER A 241 27.14 18.33 -4.42
CA SER A 241 25.82 18.97 -4.30
C SER A 241 24.75 17.90 -4.06
N GLY A 242 23.86 18.17 -3.13
CA GLY A 242 22.67 17.38 -2.84
C GLY A 242 21.52 18.29 -2.41
N GLY A 243 20.28 17.82 -2.55
CA GLY A 243 19.08 18.54 -2.13
C GLY A 243 18.93 19.92 -2.76
N ASP A 244 19.06 20.01 -4.10
CA ASP A 244 18.85 21.22 -4.91
C ASP A 244 19.75 22.43 -4.58
N MET A 245 20.88 22.23 -3.90
CA MET A 245 21.88 23.29 -3.70
C MET A 245 22.48 23.71 -5.05
N THR A 246 22.51 25.02 -5.32
CA THR A 246 22.93 25.58 -6.63
C THR A 246 23.85 26.78 -6.48
N LEU A 247 24.41 27.26 -7.59
CA LEU A 247 25.12 28.53 -7.66
C LEU A 247 24.21 29.60 -8.27
N GLY A 248 24.24 30.81 -7.69
CA GLY A 248 23.42 31.94 -8.12
C GLY A 248 24.00 32.71 -9.30
N ALA A 249 23.59 33.97 -9.45
CA ALA A 249 24.13 34.86 -10.48
C ALA A 249 25.59 35.26 -10.18
N PRO A 250 26.42 35.58 -11.21
CA PRO A 250 27.79 36.06 -11.01
C PRO A 250 27.86 37.27 -10.08
N LEU A 251 28.86 37.28 -9.20
CA LEU A 251 29.10 38.40 -8.30
C LEU A 251 29.64 39.62 -9.06
N ALA A 252 29.31 40.82 -8.57
CA ALA A 252 29.79 42.08 -9.15
C ALA A 252 31.31 42.24 -9.11
N SER A 253 32.00 41.49 -8.25
CA SER A 253 33.47 41.42 -8.22
C SER A 253 34.09 40.75 -9.44
N GLY A 254 33.30 40.04 -10.25
CA GLY A 254 33.77 39.22 -11.36
C GLY A 254 34.37 37.87 -10.93
N HIS A 255 34.30 37.52 -9.64
CA HIS A 255 34.89 36.30 -9.11
C HIS A 255 33.83 35.36 -8.54
N GLY A 256 33.35 34.45 -9.38
CA GLY A 256 32.44 33.38 -9.00
C GLY A 256 30.99 33.80 -8.72
N ARG A 257 30.23 32.86 -8.18
CA ARG A 257 28.79 32.94 -7.88
C ARG A 257 28.54 32.57 -6.41
N PRO A 258 27.53 33.14 -5.74
CA PRO A 258 27.19 32.70 -4.39
C PRO A 258 26.55 31.30 -4.43
N VAL A 259 26.67 30.54 -3.34
CA VAL A 259 25.85 29.33 -3.14
C VAL A 259 24.43 29.75 -2.78
N VAL A 260 23.42 29.14 -3.41
CA VAL A 260 22.01 29.33 -3.08
C VAL A 260 21.55 28.20 -2.19
N VAL A 261 21.01 28.55 -1.02
CA VAL A 261 20.48 27.63 -0.02
C VAL A 261 19.15 27.07 -0.51
N ALA A 262 18.99 25.74 -0.51
CA ALA A 262 17.82 25.09 -1.07
C ALA A 262 16.64 24.97 -0.09
N ALA A 263 16.91 24.84 1.21
CA ALA A 263 15.87 24.66 2.23
C ALA A 263 16.16 25.46 3.50
N SER A 264 15.12 25.94 4.17
CA SER A 264 15.24 26.63 5.46
C SER A 264 15.57 25.65 6.59
N GLY A 265 16.48 26.05 7.47
CA GLY A 265 16.79 25.32 8.70
C GLY A 265 18.24 25.49 9.16
N TYR A 266 18.69 24.59 10.03
CA TYR A 266 20.05 24.61 10.54
C TYR A 266 21.02 23.94 9.55
N TYR A 267 22.16 24.58 9.34
CA TYR A 267 23.28 24.05 8.58
C TYR A 267 24.53 24.02 9.45
N LEU A 268 25.25 22.90 9.38
CA LEU A 268 26.65 22.87 9.74
C LEU A 268 27.44 23.49 8.58
N LEU A 269 28.03 24.64 8.85
CA LEU A 269 28.85 25.40 7.91
C LEU A 269 30.32 25.21 8.27
N SER A 270 31.16 24.92 7.29
CA SER A 270 32.61 24.95 7.43
C SER A 270 33.25 25.77 6.32
N LEU A 271 34.00 26.80 6.70
CA LEU A 271 34.84 27.57 5.80
C LEU A 271 36.28 27.13 6.01
N SER A 272 36.92 26.61 4.96
CA SER A 272 38.37 26.40 4.91
C SER A 272 38.98 27.53 4.11
N VAL A 273 40.07 28.12 4.60
CA VAL A 273 40.80 29.21 3.94
C VAL A 273 42.26 28.79 3.81
N SER A 274 42.82 28.96 2.60
CA SER A 274 44.23 28.68 2.31
C SER A 274 44.92 29.98 1.90
N ALA A 275 45.71 30.58 2.78
CA ALA A 275 46.44 31.81 2.54
C ALA A 275 47.94 31.56 2.30
N VAL A 276 48.54 32.30 1.37
CA VAL A 276 49.97 32.17 1.02
C VAL A 276 50.84 33.14 1.83
N SER A 277 50.29 34.28 2.25
CA SER A 277 51.05 35.36 2.90
C SER A 277 51.12 35.20 4.42
N THR A 278 52.19 35.74 5.02
CA THR A 278 52.52 35.68 6.45
C THR A 278 51.73 36.64 7.34
N GLY A 279 50.85 37.49 6.77
CA GLY A 279 49.97 38.39 7.52
C GLY A 279 48.70 37.70 8.03
N THR A 280 48.08 38.27 9.07
CA THR A 280 46.75 37.87 9.53
C THR A 280 45.69 38.26 8.50
N HIS A 281 44.73 37.37 8.26
CA HIS A 281 43.62 37.61 7.35
C HIS A 281 42.29 37.37 8.04
N THR A 282 41.25 38.03 7.54
CA THR A 282 39.87 37.79 7.95
C THR A 282 38.99 37.57 6.72
N VAL A 283 38.31 36.43 6.68
CA VAL A 283 37.32 36.08 5.66
C VAL A 283 36.00 35.78 6.36
N HIS A 284 34.93 36.42 5.90
CA HIS A 284 33.58 36.14 6.37
C HIS A 284 32.83 35.28 5.36
N VAL A 285 31.98 34.38 5.85
CA VAL A 285 30.87 33.89 5.05
C VAL A 285 29.72 34.87 5.23
N SER A 286 29.31 35.48 4.13
CA SER A 286 28.35 36.55 4.11
C SER A 286 27.09 36.11 3.38
N ARG A 287 25.97 36.27 4.07
CA ARG A 287 24.63 36.02 3.58
C ARG A 287 24.08 37.26 2.89
N ASN A 288 23.53 37.05 1.70
CA ASN A 288 22.84 38.06 0.90
C ASN A 288 23.67 39.35 0.74
N GLY A 289 24.99 39.19 0.64
CA GLY A 289 25.95 40.27 0.45
C GLY A 289 26.05 41.32 1.57
N SER A 290 25.43 41.08 2.73
CA SER A 290 25.27 42.12 3.76
C SER A 290 25.44 41.64 5.20
N ALA A 291 25.14 40.38 5.51
CA ALA A 291 25.19 39.85 6.86
C ALA A 291 26.26 38.76 7.00
N ASP A 292 27.32 39.02 7.75
CA ASP A 292 28.35 38.02 8.02
C ASP A 292 27.88 37.04 9.09
N ILE A 293 27.74 35.77 8.70
CA ILE A 293 27.16 34.70 9.54
C ILE A 293 28.23 33.78 10.12
N ALA A 294 29.44 33.80 9.57
CA ALA A 294 30.60 33.11 10.09
C ALA A 294 31.86 33.90 9.75
N SER A 295 32.88 33.82 10.60
CA SER A 295 34.14 34.54 10.41
C SER A 295 35.32 33.59 10.61
N HIS A 296 36.31 33.69 9.73
CA HIS A 296 37.57 33.00 9.85
C HIS A 296 38.69 34.04 10.00
N VAL A 297 39.54 33.86 11.02
CA VAL A 297 40.76 34.65 11.22
C VAL A 297 41.92 33.68 11.28
N GLY A 298 42.94 33.89 10.45
CA GLY A 298 44.06 32.98 10.31
C GLY A 298 45.33 33.67 9.81
N GLY A 299 46.42 32.91 9.72
CA GLY A 299 47.71 33.34 9.14
C GLY A 299 48.02 32.62 7.83
N ALA A 300 49.30 32.44 7.52
CA ALA A 300 49.74 31.62 6.38
C ALA A 300 49.35 30.14 6.57
N GLY A 301 49.06 29.46 5.47
CA GLY A 301 48.67 28.05 5.44
C GLY A 301 47.17 27.86 5.32
N THR A 302 46.70 26.66 5.70
CA THR A 302 45.29 26.28 5.61
C THR A 302 44.71 26.11 7.01
N SER A 303 43.62 26.81 7.28
CA SER A 303 42.87 26.70 8.53
C SER A 303 41.38 26.83 8.26
N SER A 304 40.55 26.35 9.19
CA SER A 304 39.10 26.30 9.00
C SER A 304 38.34 26.83 10.22
N THR A 305 37.15 27.38 9.97
CA THR A 305 36.14 27.65 10.98
C THR A 305 34.93 26.75 10.73
N VAL A 306 34.31 26.25 11.79
CA VAL A 306 33.04 25.53 11.73
C VAL A 306 32.00 26.28 12.57
N SER A 307 30.77 26.38 12.09
CA SER A 307 29.69 27.10 12.76
C SER A 307 28.35 26.44 12.48
N LEU A 308 27.45 26.51 13.45
CA LEU A 308 26.04 26.15 13.27
C LEU A 308 25.28 27.43 12.93
N VAL A 309 24.61 27.45 11.78
CA VAL A 309 23.89 28.63 11.30
C VAL A 309 22.47 28.27 10.87
N TRP A 310 21.49 29.15 11.13
CA TRP A 310 20.19 29.07 10.48
C TRP A 310 20.26 29.79 9.14
N LEU A 311 19.77 29.16 8.08
CA LEU A 311 19.66 29.73 6.74
C LEU A 311 18.24 29.52 6.22
N ASP A 312 17.76 30.45 5.41
CA ASP A 312 16.48 30.33 4.74
C ASP A 312 16.63 29.87 3.29
N ALA A 313 15.63 29.16 2.77
CA ALA A 313 15.59 28.80 1.36
C ALA A 313 15.68 30.06 0.48
N GLY A 314 16.60 30.05 -0.47
CA GLY A 314 16.91 31.20 -1.33
C GLY A 314 18.02 32.13 -0.81
N ASP A 315 18.49 31.96 0.43
CA ASP A 315 19.66 32.70 0.92
C ASP A 315 20.88 32.44 0.02
N THR A 316 21.66 33.48 -0.20
CA THR A 316 22.88 33.42 -1.01
C THR A 316 24.11 33.60 -0.14
N LEU A 317 25.11 32.73 -0.28
CA LEU A 317 26.34 32.75 0.51
C LEU A 317 27.57 33.01 -0.36
N ALA A 318 28.36 34.02 0.01
CA ALA A 318 29.63 34.36 -0.61
C ALA A 318 30.70 34.67 0.44
N LEU A 319 31.97 34.74 0.03
CA LEU A 319 33.09 35.06 0.92
C LEU A 319 33.42 36.54 0.84
N ARG A 320 33.45 37.24 1.97
CA ARG A 320 33.84 38.65 2.06
C ARG A 320 35.22 38.78 2.68
N HIS A 321 36.13 39.46 1.99
CA HIS A 321 37.55 39.54 2.38
C HIS A 321 37.83 40.89 3.05
N LEU A 322 38.45 40.92 4.24
CA LEU A 322 38.79 42.19 4.91
C LEU A 322 40.24 42.65 4.77
N GLY A 323 41.14 41.76 4.32
CA GLY A 323 42.55 42.06 4.14
C GLY A 323 43.03 41.80 2.71
N THR A 324 44.02 42.56 2.28
CA THR A 324 44.70 42.37 0.99
C THR A 324 45.76 41.28 1.15
N ILE A 325 45.30 40.03 1.22
CA ILE A 325 46.13 38.83 1.39
C ILE A 325 45.91 37.93 0.18
N GLN A 326 46.96 37.20 -0.20
CA GLN A 326 46.90 36.26 -1.31
C GLN A 326 46.33 34.92 -0.83
N TYR A 327 45.21 34.49 -1.41
CA TYR A 327 44.54 33.22 -1.12
C TYR A 327 44.66 32.26 -2.30
N GLN A 328 44.78 30.98 -1.99
CA GLN A 328 44.62 29.88 -2.94
C GLN A 328 43.16 29.43 -2.93
N PHE A 329 42.54 29.44 -4.11
CA PHE A 329 41.21 28.91 -4.36
C PHE A 329 41.28 27.58 -5.11
N GLY A 330 40.22 26.78 -5.02
CA GLY A 330 40.11 25.46 -5.63
C GLY A 330 39.72 24.37 -4.63
N TYR A 331 39.45 23.17 -5.15
CA TYR A 331 39.11 22.00 -4.34
C TYR A 331 40.18 21.71 -3.27
N GLY A 332 39.77 21.63 -2.00
CA GLY A 332 40.68 21.39 -0.88
C GLY A 332 41.57 22.59 -0.50
N LYS A 333 41.27 23.79 -1.03
CA LYS A 333 41.92 25.06 -0.68
C LYS A 333 40.93 25.97 0.03
N THR A 334 40.67 27.17 -0.50
CA THR A 334 39.62 28.04 0.03
C THR A 334 38.26 27.57 -0.49
N GLU A 335 37.44 27.01 0.39
CA GLU A 335 36.16 26.37 0.05
C GLU A 335 35.13 26.50 1.18
N LEU A 336 33.86 26.47 0.81
CA LEU A 336 32.71 26.47 1.72
C LEU A 336 32.01 25.12 1.67
N ASN A 337 31.85 24.49 2.84
CA ASN A 337 31.11 23.26 3.02
C ASN A 337 29.83 23.57 3.82
N LEU A 338 28.70 23.00 3.38
CA LEU A 338 27.40 23.12 4.00
C LEU A 338 26.78 21.73 4.10
N ALA A 339 26.26 21.39 5.27
CA ALA A 339 25.39 20.23 5.45
C ALA A 339 24.17 20.66 6.25
N PHE A 340 22.99 20.56 5.66
CA PHE A 340 21.72 20.73 6.38
C PHE A 340 21.70 19.75 7.56
N LEU A 341 21.19 20.10 8.73
CA LEU A 341 21.15 19.21 9.90
C LEU A 341 19.82 18.48 10.02
#